data_AF-A0A533RUV9-F1
#
_entry.id   AF-A0A533RUV9-F1
#
_cell.length_a   1.000
_cell.length_b   1.000
_cell.length_c   1.000
_cell.angle_alpha   90.00
_cell.angle_beta   90.00
_cell.angle_gamma   90.00
#
_symmetry.space_group_name_H-M   'P 1'
#
loop_
_entity.id
_entity.type
_entity.pdbx_description
1 polymer ?
#
loop_
_entity_poly.entity_id
_entity_poly.type
_entity_poly.pdbx_seq_one_letter_code
_entity_poly.pdbx_strand_id
1 'polypeptide(L)'
;DHLRDALFKLGFTHSGSEVFYNGIDGKKFMADVYVGLVYYQKLHHMVADKMHARARGQVQMLTRQPTEGRARGGGLRFGEMERDCLIGHGASALLRDRLLEESDKYTAMVCEVCGLLAYHDIKQNKYVCRICGERAVISPVSLSYAFKLLLQELMALGVAPRLNIAERA
;
A
#
# COMPACT_ATOMS: atom_id res chain seq x y z
N ASP A 1 -21.08 -40.20 30.46
CA ASP A 1 -22.36 -40.95 30.48
C ASP A 1 -23.39 -40.39 31.45
N HIS A 2 -23.06 -40.14 32.73
CA HIS A 2 -24.00 -39.54 33.70
C HIS A 2 -24.73 -38.25 33.23
N LEU A 3 -24.02 -37.32 32.58
CA LEU A 3 -24.64 -36.10 32.04
C LEU A 3 -25.57 -36.37 30.85
N ARG A 4 -25.25 -37.37 30.02
CA ARG A 4 -26.08 -37.78 28.88
C ARG A 4 -27.38 -38.43 29.35
N ASP A 5 -27.30 -39.28 30.39
CA ASP A 5 -28.47 -39.91 30.99
C ASP A 5 -29.37 -38.90 31.71
N ALA A 6 -28.77 -37.91 32.38
CA ALA A 6 -29.51 -36.81 32.99
C ALA A 6 -30.24 -35.97 31.94
N LEU A 7 -29.58 -35.68 30.81
CA LEU A 7 -30.16 -34.94 29.70
C LEU A 7 -31.34 -35.70 29.05
N PHE A 8 -31.21 -37.03 28.92
CA PHE A 8 -32.31 -37.89 28.45
C PHE A 8 -33.50 -37.91 29.41
N LYS A 9 -33.25 -37.98 30.73
CA LYS A 9 -34.32 -37.89 31.75
C LYS A 9 -35.06 -36.56 31.74
N LEU A 10 -34.41 -35.49 31.27
CA LEU A 10 -35.00 -34.16 31.13
C LEU A 10 -35.72 -33.96 29.78
N GLY A 11 -35.80 -34.99 28.93
CA GLY A 11 -36.58 -34.97 27.69
C GLY A 11 -35.79 -34.60 26.42
N PHE A 12 -34.46 -34.50 26.49
CA PHE A 12 -33.60 -34.19 25.36
C PHE A 12 -32.89 -35.45 24.82
N THR A 13 -32.37 -35.37 23.59
CA THR A 13 -31.60 -36.48 23.00
C THR A 13 -30.26 -36.67 23.70
N HIS A 14 -29.89 -37.91 24.03
CA HIS A 14 -28.61 -38.26 24.69
C HIS A 14 -27.34 -37.71 23.98
N SER A 15 -27.41 -37.44 22.68
CA SER A 15 -26.32 -36.90 21.86
C SER A 15 -26.22 -35.36 21.91
N GLY A 16 -27.21 -34.65 22.47
CA GLY A 16 -27.35 -33.20 22.36
C GLY A 16 -27.79 -32.73 20.97
N SER A 17 -28.21 -33.65 20.10
CA SER A 17 -28.73 -33.34 18.76
C SER A 17 -30.24 -33.14 18.79
N GLU A 18 -30.71 -32.08 18.16
CA GLU A 18 -32.12 -31.72 18.07
C GLU A 18 -32.57 -31.49 16.63
N VAL A 19 -33.87 -31.65 16.41
CA VAL A 19 -34.51 -31.40 15.12
C VAL A 19 -34.72 -29.90 14.97
N PHE A 20 -34.07 -29.31 13.96
CA PHE A 20 -34.27 -27.90 13.62
C PHE A 20 -35.18 -27.74 12.40
N TYR A 21 -35.84 -26.59 12.33
CA TYR A 21 -36.67 -26.15 11.21
C TYR A 21 -36.06 -24.91 10.57
N ASN A 22 -36.08 -24.83 9.25
CA ASN A 22 -35.58 -23.68 8.51
C ASN A 22 -36.47 -22.45 8.78
N GLY A 23 -35.87 -21.36 9.28
CA GLY A 23 -36.58 -20.10 9.58
C GLY A 23 -37.07 -19.34 8.36
N ILE A 24 -36.63 -19.69 7.15
CA ILE A 24 -37.08 -19.07 5.89
C ILE A 24 -38.28 -19.85 5.32
N ASP A 25 -38.14 -21.17 5.15
CA ASP A 25 -39.13 -22.01 4.44
C ASP A 25 -40.09 -22.80 5.37
N GLY A 26 -39.82 -22.85 6.67
CA GLY A 26 -40.58 -23.65 7.65
C GLY A 26 -40.38 -25.17 7.55
N LYS A 27 -39.57 -25.66 6.61
CA LYS A 27 -39.30 -27.09 6.42
C LYS A 27 -38.30 -27.62 7.45
N LYS A 28 -38.49 -28.87 7.89
CA LYS A 28 -37.55 -29.58 8.77
C LYS A 28 -36.20 -29.79 8.06
N PHE A 29 -35.09 -29.61 8.77
CA PHE A 29 -33.77 -29.97 8.22
C PHE A 29 -33.65 -31.50 8.07
N MET A 30 -32.94 -31.95 7.04
CA MET A 30 -32.70 -33.37 6.80
C MET A 30 -31.69 -33.99 7.80
N ALA A 31 -31.05 -33.19 8.64
CA ALA A 31 -30.07 -33.61 9.64
C ALA A 31 -30.41 -33.04 11.02
N ASP A 32 -30.04 -33.79 12.06
CA ASP A 32 -30.14 -33.32 13.44
C ASP A 32 -28.96 -32.41 13.76
N VAL A 33 -29.23 -31.27 14.40
CA VAL A 33 -28.23 -30.25 14.72
C VAL A 33 -27.81 -30.39 16.17
N TYR A 34 -26.50 -30.47 16.42
CA TYR A 34 -25.97 -30.47 17.78
C TYR A 34 -26.11 -29.08 18.41
N VAL A 35 -26.74 -29.01 19.57
CA VAL A 35 -26.93 -27.77 20.33
C VAL A 35 -26.42 -27.97 21.75
N GLY A 36 -25.68 -26.98 22.24
CA GLY A 36 -25.18 -26.99 23.60
C GLY A 36 -24.88 -25.58 24.09
N LEU A 37 -24.89 -25.44 25.41
CA LEU A 37 -24.48 -24.22 26.08
C LEU A 37 -22.96 -24.20 26.18
N VAL A 38 -22.34 -23.32 25.40
CA VAL A 38 -20.89 -23.11 25.41
C VAL A 38 -20.61 -21.69 25.89
N TYR A 39 -19.69 -21.55 26.84
CA TYR A 39 -19.26 -20.25 27.32
C TYR A 39 -18.31 -19.60 26.31
N TYR A 40 -18.75 -18.53 25.65
CA TYR A 40 -17.94 -17.77 24.70
C TYR A 40 -17.24 -16.58 25.37
N GLN A 41 -16.00 -16.33 24.96
CA GLN A 41 -15.23 -15.16 25.35
C GLN A 41 -15.04 -14.23 24.14
N LYS A 42 -15.35 -12.95 24.32
CA LYS A 42 -15.16 -11.93 23.28
C LYS A 42 -13.74 -11.39 23.34
N LEU A 43 -13.01 -11.48 22.23
CA LEU A 43 -11.67 -10.90 22.09
C LEU A 43 -11.73 -9.40 21.82
N HIS A 44 -10.65 -8.70 22.15
CA HIS A 44 -10.52 -7.25 21.97
C HIS A 44 -10.24 -6.82 20.52
N HIS A 45 -10.02 -7.76 19.59
CA HIS A 45 -9.76 -7.45 18.19
C HIS A 45 -11.05 -7.07 17.44
N MET A 46 -11.47 -5.83 17.62
CA MET A 46 -12.65 -5.29 16.97
C MET A 46 -12.33 -4.77 15.56
N VAL A 47 -13.23 -5.00 14.61
CA VAL A 47 -13.08 -4.50 13.22
C VAL A 47 -13.04 -2.97 13.18
N ALA A 48 -13.76 -2.30 14.09
CA ALA A 48 -13.76 -0.85 14.22
C ALA A 48 -12.34 -0.27 14.42
N ASP A 49 -11.47 -1.02 15.11
CA ASP A 49 -10.09 -0.61 15.39
C ASP A 49 -9.14 -0.90 14.22
N LYS A 50 -9.57 -1.74 13.26
CA LYS A 50 -8.77 -2.12 12.08
C LYS A 50 -9.11 -1.34 10.81
N MET A 51 -10.34 -0.82 10.71
CA MET A 51 -10.77 -0.08 9.51
C MET A 51 -9.93 1.19 9.31
N HIS A 52 -9.21 1.26 8.19
CA HIS A 52 -8.35 2.38 7.84
C HIS A 52 -8.36 2.61 6.34
N ALA A 53 -8.50 3.87 5.93
CA ALA A 53 -8.48 4.28 4.53
C ALA A 53 -7.80 5.64 4.39
N ARG A 54 -7.09 5.82 3.27
CA ARG A 54 -6.42 7.07 2.92
C ARG A 54 -6.65 7.36 1.44
N ALA A 55 -7.11 8.57 1.13
CA ALA A 55 -7.16 9.08 -0.24
C ALA A 55 -5.95 9.99 -0.53
N ARG A 56 -5.84 11.12 0.17
CA ARG A 56 -4.67 12.01 0.18
C ARG A 56 -4.38 12.41 1.61
N GLY A 57 -3.12 12.70 1.93
CA GLY A 57 -2.72 13.02 3.29
C GLY A 57 -1.31 13.59 3.36
N GLN A 58 -0.83 13.79 4.59
CA GLN A 58 0.51 14.29 4.84
C GLN A 58 1.58 13.33 4.30
N VAL A 59 2.70 13.91 3.89
CA VAL A 59 3.87 13.19 3.38
C VAL A 59 5.06 13.43 4.30
N GLN A 60 5.98 12.48 4.34
CA GLN A 60 7.23 12.61 5.06
C GLN A 60 8.13 13.67 4.40
N MET A 61 8.78 14.51 5.22
CA MET A 61 9.56 15.64 4.71
C MET A 61 10.74 15.22 3.83
N LEU A 62 11.45 14.15 4.21
CA LEU A 62 12.65 13.69 3.51
C LEU A 62 12.33 12.99 2.19
N THR A 63 11.40 12.04 2.17
CA THR A 63 11.12 11.19 1.01
C THR A 63 9.94 11.67 0.17
N ARG A 64 9.13 12.59 0.71
CA ARG A 64 7.84 13.02 0.15
C ARG A 64 6.85 11.88 -0.08
N GLN A 65 7.06 10.72 0.54
CA GLN A 65 6.15 9.58 0.50
C GLN A 65 5.06 9.69 1.59
N PRO A 66 3.93 8.99 1.43
CA PRO A 66 2.91 8.86 2.46
C PRO A 66 3.47 8.50 3.84
N THR A 67 2.99 9.18 4.89
CA THR A 67 3.29 8.82 6.28
C THR A 67 2.84 7.41 6.64
N GLU A 68 3.42 6.83 7.69
CA GLU A 68 3.01 5.53 8.24
C GLU A 68 1.98 5.70 9.38
N GLY A 69 1.08 4.72 9.51
CA GLY A 69 0.22 4.52 10.68
C GLY A 69 -1.12 5.23 10.63
N ARG A 70 -2.17 4.56 11.14
CA ARG A 70 -3.55 5.08 11.16
C ARG A 70 -3.67 6.42 11.88
N ALA A 71 -3.00 6.57 13.03
CA ALA A 71 -3.05 7.79 13.84
C ALA A 71 -2.55 9.04 13.10
N ARG A 72 -1.69 8.87 12.08
CA ARG A 72 -1.13 9.96 11.26
C ARG A 72 -1.79 10.06 9.89
N GLY A 73 -2.92 9.38 9.67
CA GLY A 73 -3.55 9.28 8.36
C GLY A 73 -2.63 8.64 7.32
N GLY A 74 -1.79 7.70 7.76
CA GLY A 74 -0.75 7.07 6.96
C GLY A 74 -1.28 6.22 5.81
N GLY A 75 -0.45 6.01 4.79
CA GLY A 75 -0.78 5.13 3.66
C GLY A 75 -0.54 3.66 3.99
N LEU A 76 -0.98 2.79 3.08
CA LEU A 76 -0.55 1.40 3.07
C LEU A 76 0.76 1.28 2.29
N ARG A 77 1.62 0.37 2.74
CA ARG A 77 2.88 0.10 2.06
C ARG A 77 2.60 -0.80 0.85
N PHE A 78 3.04 -0.35 -0.31
CA PHE A 78 3.13 -1.20 -1.50
C PHE A 78 4.57 -1.71 -1.60
N GLY A 79 4.78 -2.97 -1.23
CA GLY A 79 6.10 -3.57 -1.12
C GLY A 79 6.56 -4.29 -2.39
N GLU A 80 7.65 -5.04 -2.24
CA GLU A 80 8.26 -5.78 -3.35
C GLU A 80 7.37 -6.93 -3.81
N MET A 81 6.73 -7.63 -2.87
CA MET A 81 5.82 -8.73 -3.20
C MET A 81 4.59 -8.23 -3.97
N GLU A 82 4.02 -7.09 -3.56
CA GLU A 82 2.88 -6.49 -4.26
C GLU A 82 3.26 -6.00 -5.66
N ARG A 83 4.48 -5.46 -5.83
CA ARG A 83 5.05 -5.14 -7.15
C ARG A 83 5.14 -6.39 -8.01
N ASP A 84 5.70 -7.46 -7.48
CA ASP A 84 5.94 -8.69 -8.25
C ASP A 84 4.63 -9.34 -8.70
N CYS A 85 3.57 -9.25 -7.89
CA CYS A 85 2.22 -9.64 -8.31
C CYS A 85 1.74 -8.87 -9.57
N LEU A 86 1.93 -7.54 -9.60
CA LEU A 86 1.53 -6.74 -10.78
C LEU A 86 2.39 -7.02 -12.01
N ILE A 87 3.68 -7.29 -11.82
CA ILE A 87 4.60 -7.70 -12.90
C ILE A 87 4.14 -9.05 -13.47
N GLY A 88 3.81 -10.02 -12.61
CA GLY A 88 3.34 -11.34 -13.02
C GLY A 88 2.05 -11.28 -13.85
N HIS A 89 1.17 -10.34 -13.54
CA HIS A 89 -0.05 -10.08 -14.34
C HIS A 89 0.20 -9.26 -15.62
N GLY A 90 1.42 -8.74 -15.85
CA GLY A 90 1.72 -7.87 -16.99
C GLY A 90 1.05 -6.50 -16.93
N ALA A 91 0.59 -6.07 -15.74
CA ALA A 91 -0.18 -4.84 -15.56
C ALA A 91 0.72 -3.59 -15.47
N SER A 92 1.46 -3.28 -16.53
CA SER A 92 2.47 -2.21 -16.57
C SER A 92 1.92 -0.82 -16.27
N ALA A 93 0.75 -0.48 -16.81
CA ALA A 93 0.09 0.81 -16.57
C ALA A 93 -0.31 0.97 -15.10
N LEU A 94 -0.86 -0.09 -14.50
CA LEU A 94 -1.24 -0.11 -13.08
C LEU A 94 -0.02 -0.04 -12.16
N LEU A 95 1.07 -0.71 -12.53
CA LEU A 95 2.33 -0.64 -11.80
C LEU A 95 2.89 0.78 -11.78
N ARG A 96 2.88 1.47 -12.92
CA ARG A 96 3.31 2.88 -13.00
C ARG A 96 2.39 3.80 -12.19
N ASP A 97 1.09 3.56 -12.22
CA ASP A 97 0.11 4.34 -11.47
C ASP A 97 0.35 4.24 -9.96
N ARG A 98 0.39 3.02 -9.43
CA ARG A 98 0.55 2.77 -7.98
C ARG A 98 1.92 3.16 -7.44
N LEU A 99 3.01 2.91 -8.18
CA LEU A 99 4.36 3.19 -7.69
C LEU A 99 4.84 4.62 -7.91
N LEU A 100 4.33 5.33 -8.94
CA LEU A 100 4.82 6.65 -9.30
C LEU A 100 3.74 7.74 -9.16
N GLU A 101 2.63 7.60 -9.89
CA GLU A 101 1.62 8.67 -10.00
C GLU A 101 0.92 8.95 -8.66
N GLU A 102 0.61 7.91 -7.89
CA GLU A 102 -0.08 8.03 -6.60
C GLU A 102 0.83 8.14 -5.37
N SER A 103 2.15 8.03 -5.55
CA SER A 103 3.13 8.05 -4.46
C SER A 103 3.92 9.36 -4.44
N ASP A 104 5.05 9.43 -5.16
CA ASP A 104 6.06 10.46 -5.02
C ASP A 104 6.50 11.07 -6.37
N LYS A 105 5.59 11.18 -7.34
CA LYS A 105 5.87 11.80 -8.64
C LYS A 105 6.51 13.19 -8.49
N TYR A 106 7.62 13.37 -9.20
CA TYR A 106 8.40 14.61 -9.20
C TYR A 106 8.95 14.92 -10.59
N THR A 107 8.93 16.20 -10.97
CA THR A 107 9.58 16.68 -12.19
C THR A 107 10.96 17.22 -11.85
N ALA A 108 11.99 16.48 -12.25
CA ALA A 108 13.38 16.88 -12.09
C ALA A 108 13.89 17.57 -13.36
N MET A 109 14.78 18.55 -13.19
CA MET A 109 15.46 19.19 -14.30
C MET A 109 16.81 18.52 -14.49
N VAL A 110 17.09 18.01 -15.68
CA VAL A 110 18.32 17.28 -15.98
C VAL A 110 19.03 17.97 -17.15
N CYS A 111 20.34 18.13 -17.04
CA CYS A 111 21.15 18.67 -18.12
C CYS A 111 21.52 17.59 -19.13
N GLU A 112 21.32 17.84 -20.42
CA GLU A 112 21.63 16.88 -21.51
C GLU A 112 23.12 16.64 -21.70
N VAL A 113 23.95 17.66 -21.40
CA VAL A 113 25.40 17.60 -21.64
C VAL A 113 26.12 16.82 -20.53
N CYS A 114 25.80 17.10 -19.25
CA CYS A 114 26.48 16.47 -18.11
C CYS A 114 25.67 15.36 -17.43
N GLY A 115 24.37 15.22 -17.72
CA GLY A 115 23.49 14.22 -17.13
C GLY A 115 23.18 14.43 -15.64
N LEU A 116 23.58 15.57 -15.05
CA LEU A 116 23.31 15.87 -13.64
C LEU A 116 22.02 16.68 -13.46
N LEU A 117 21.50 16.63 -12.23
CA LEU A 117 20.37 17.43 -11.81
C LEU A 117 20.71 18.93 -11.83
N ALA A 118 19.91 19.69 -12.57
CA ALA A 118 19.92 21.14 -12.57
C ALA A 118 18.91 21.67 -11.54
N TYR A 119 19.07 22.95 -11.16
CA TYR A 119 18.10 23.64 -10.32
C TYR A 119 17.52 24.85 -11.04
N HIS A 120 16.35 25.27 -10.59
CA HIS A 120 15.68 26.47 -11.09
C HIS A 120 16.01 27.65 -10.18
N ASP A 121 16.65 28.68 -10.72
CA ASP A 121 16.81 29.94 -10.00
C ASP A 121 15.58 30.82 -10.23
N ILE A 122 14.78 30.97 -9.19
CA ILE A 122 13.53 31.74 -9.22
C ILE A 122 13.81 33.24 -9.46
N LYS A 123 14.95 33.77 -8.99
CA LYS A 123 15.24 35.21 -9.10
C LYS A 123 15.54 35.62 -10.53
N GLN A 124 16.26 34.78 -11.26
CA GLN A 124 16.63 35.01 -12.66
C GLN A 124 15.71 34.30 -13.64
N ASN A 125 14.75 33.53 -13.14
CA ASN A 125 13.82 32.70 -13.90
C ASN A 125 14.54 31.82 -14.96
N LYS A 126 15.69 31.26 -14.58
CA LYS A 126 16.58 30.48 -15.45
C LYS A 126 16.91 29.14 -14.80
N TYR A 127 16.96 28.08 -15.61
CA TYR A 127 17.49 26.80 -15.18
C TYR A 127 19.01 26.81 -15.30
N VAL A 128 19.70 26.44 -14.23
CA VAL A 128 21.16 26.52 -14.15
C VAL A 128 21.73 25.17 -13.78
N CYS A 129 22.68 24.71 -14.61
CA CYS A 129 23.57 23.61 -14.28
C CYS A 129 24.86 24.18 -13.67
N ARG A 130 25.31 23.62 -12.54
CA ARG A 130 26.55 24.06 -11.87
C ARG A 130 27.82 23.80 -12.68
N ILE A 131 27.83 22.79 -13.55
CA ILE A 131 29.02 22.38 -14.31
C ILE A 131 29.05 23.06 -15.68
N CYS A 132 27.94 22.99 -16.42
CA CYS A 132 27.90 23.44 -17.82
C CYS A 132 27.51 24.92 -17.97
N GLY A 133 27.01 25.57 -16.91
CA GLY A 133 26.63 26.98 -16.93
C GLY A 133 25.67 27.31 -18.08
N GLU A 134 26.09 28.20 -18.98
CA GLU A 134 25.29 28.67 -20.11
C GLU A 134 25.21 27.69 -21.29
N ARG A 135 26.13 26.73 -21.39
CA ARG A 135 26.10 25.70 -22.45
C ARG A 135 25.13 24.56 -22.13
N ALA A 136 24.47 24.60 -20.98
CA ALA A 136 23.57 23.57 -20.53
C ALA A 136 22.22 23.66 -21.24
N VAL A 137 21.88 22.65 -22.04
CA VAL A 137 20.50 22.37 -22.43
C VAL A 137 19.87 21.56 -21.29
N ILE A 138 18.72 22.01 -20.79
CA ILE A 138 18.06 21.45 -19.62
C ILE A 138 16.65 21.00 -20.02
N SER A 139 16.37 19.73 -19.72
CA SER A 139 15.12 19.08 -20.07
C SER A 139 14.40 18.57 -18.81
N PRO A 140 13.07 18.77 -18.71
CA PRO A 140 12.28 18.27 -17.59
C PRO A 140 12.03 16.76 -17.74
N VAL A 141 12.34 15.99 -16.70
CA VAL A 141 12.13 14.54 -16.64
C VAL A 141 11.21 14.21 -15.47
N SER A 142 10.16 13.42 -15.72
CA SER A 142 9.26 12.92 -14.67
C SER A 142 9.84 11.64 -14.06
N LEU A 143 10.08 11.64 -12.76
CA LEU A 143 10.67 10.54 -12.00
C LEU A 143 10.12 10.51 -10.56
N SER A 144 10.46 9.50 -9.78
CA SER A 144 10.10 9.42 -8.35
C SER A 144 11.01 10.35 -7.53
N TYR A 145 10.46 11.03 -6.53
CA TYR A 145 11.27 11.85 -5.62
C TYR A 145 12.30 11.01 -4.85
N ALA A 146 11.97 9.78 -4.47
CA ALA A 146 12.93 8.87 -3.86
C ALA A 146 14.13 8.58 -4.79
N PHE A 147 13.91 8.45 -6.10
CA PHE A 147 15.00 8.31 -7.06
C PHE A 147 15.87 9.58 -7.14
N LYS A 148 15.27 10.77 -7.09
CA LYS A 148 16.06 12.02 -6.98
C LYS A 148 16.93 12.02 -5.72
N LEU A 149 16.36 11.62 -4.58
CA LEU A 149 17.08 11.56 -3.30
C LEU A 149 18.27 10.59 -3.40
N LEU A 150 18.07 9.40 -3.98
CA LEU A 150 19.13 8.43 -4.23
C LEU A 150 20.28 9.02 -5.06
N LEU A 151 19.98 9.77 -6.13
CA LEU A 151 21.02 10.43 -6.93
C LEU A 151 21.82 11.43 -6.09
N GLN A 152 21.16 12.19 -5.22
CA GLN A 152 21.82 13.15 -4.34
C GLN A 152 22.68 12.48 -3.26
N GLU A 153 22.23 11.35 -2.71
CA GLU A 153 23.00 10.54 -1.76
C GLU A 153 24.26 9.95 -2.41
N LEU A 154 24.15 9.44 -3.64
CA LEU A 154 25.31 8.98 -4.41
C LEU A 154 26.31 10.11 -4.69
N MET A 155 25.83 11.30 -5.04
CA MET A 155 26.67 12.49 -5.22
C MET A 155 27.39 12.90 -3.94
N ALA A 156 26.76 12.76 -2.77
CA ALA A 156 27.39 13.03 -1.49
C ALA A 156 28.52 12.04 -1.16
N LEU A 157 28.46 10.81 -1.69
CA LEU A 157 29.52 9.81 -1.59
C LEU A 157 30.65 10.00 -2.60
N GLY A 158 30.58 11.02 -3.47
CA GLY A 158 31.55 11.27 -4.53
C GLY A 158 31.32 10.47 -5.81
N VAL A 159 30.18 9.77 -5.92
CA VAL A 159 29.77 9.10 -7.16
C VAL A 159 28.99 10.10 -8.01
N ALA A 160 29.34 10.23 -9.29
CA ALA A 160 28.63 11.13 -10.21
C ALA A 160 27.65 10.36 -11.11
N PRO A 161 26.38 10.16 -10.70
CA PRO A 161 25.41 9.46 -11.52
C PRO A 161 24.93 10.35 -12.68
N ARG A 162 25.31 10.00 -13.91
CA ARG A 162 24.92 10.73 -15.12
C ARG A 162 23.69 10.09 -15.75
N LEU A 163 22.66 10.89 -15.98
CA LEU A 163 21.45 10.48 -16.68
C LEU A 163 21.59 10.81 -18.17
N ASN A 164 21.52 9.78 -19.02
CA ASN A 164 21.43 9.95 -20.46
C ASN A 164 19.95 10.09 -20.84
N ILE A 165 19.58 11.28 -21.29
CA ILE A 165 18.21 11.58 -21.73
C ILE A 165 18.08 11.18 -23.20
N ALA A 166 16.99 10.53 -23.55
CA ALA A 166 16.59 10.27 -24.92
C ALA A 166 15.20 10.87 -25.17
N GLU A 167 14.93 11.25 -26.41
CA GLU A 167 13.61 11.73 -26.81
C GLU A 167 12.56 10.64 -26.61
N ARG A 168 11.33 11.05 -26.30
CA ARG A 168 10.19 10.14 -26.25
C ARG A 168 9.90 9.64 -27.67
N ALA A 169 10.04 8.34 -27.88
CA ALA A 169 9.53 7.63 -29.05
C ALA A 169 8.00 7.62 -29.08
#